data_AF-A0A8S2XUZ3-F1
#
_entry.id   AF-A0A8S2XUZ3-F1
#
_cell.length_a   1.000
_cell.length_b   1.000
_cell.length_c   1.000
_cell.angle_alpha   90.00
_cell.angle_beta   90.00
_cell.angle_gamma   90.00
#
_symmetry.space_group_name_H-M   'P 1'
#
loop_
_entity.id
_entity.type
_entity.pdbx_description
1 polymer ?
#
loop_
_entity_poly.entity_id
_entity_poly.type
_entity_poly.pdbx_seq_one_letter_code
_entity_poly.pdbx_strand_id
1 'polypeptide(L)' 'MARFVAEGKRIPRRGEIGLQSEEIVQFEELGYVMSGSRHRRMEAVRLRKENQIYSADEKRA' A
#
# COMPACT_ATOMS: atom_id res chain seq x y z
N MET A 1 2.77 0.02 10.76
CA MET A 1 1.71 -0.48 9.85
C MET A 1 0.32 -0.43 10.48
N ALA A 2 0.11 -0.95 11.70
CA ALA A 2 -1.22 -0.99 12.36
C ALA A 2 -1.97 0.36 12.38
N ARG A 3 -1.25 1.48 12.50
CA ARG A 3 -1.85 2.83 12.47
C ARG A 3 -2.46 3.20 11.11
N PHE A 4 -1.83 2.81 10.00
CA PHE A 4 -2.35 3.09 8.66
C PHE A 4 -3.60 2.26 8.37
N VAL A 5 -3.63 1.01 8.84
CA VAL A 5 -4.78 0.12 8.69
C VAL A 5 -5.97 0.61 9.52
N ALA A 6 -5.73 1.01 10.77
CA ALA A 6 -6.77 1.58 11.63
C ALA A 6 -7.32 2.92 11.12
N GLU A 7 -6.48 3.73 10.45
CA GLU A 7 -6.89 5.01 9.84
C GLU A 7 -7.47 4.85 8.42
N GLY A 8 -7.60 3.61 7.90
CA GLY A 8 -8.10 3.34 6.55
C GLY A 8 -7.18 3.88 5.44
N LYS A 9 -5.94 4.24 5.78
CA LYS A 9 -4.97 4.81 4.87
C LYS A 9 -4.26 3.71 4.09
N ARG A 10 -3.92 4.03 2.85
CA ARG A 10 -3.09 3.18 1.99
C ARG A 10 -1.81 2.76 2.71
N ILE A 11 -1.51 1.46 2.68
CA ILE A 11 -0.26 0.91 3.22
C ILE A 11 0.89 1.27 2.25
N PRO A 12 1.93 2.00 2.70
CA PRO A 12 3.05 2.36 1.83
C PRO A 12 3.84 1.14 1.35
N ARG A 13 4.21 1.11 0.06
CA ARG A 13 5.09 0.10 -0.53
C ARG A 13 6.55 0.41 -0.20
N ARG A 14 7.44 -0.57 -0.41
CA ARG A 14 8.89 -0.42 -0.14
C ARG A 14 9.51 0.78 -0.86
N GLY A 15 9.10 1.07 -2.10
CA GLY A 15 9.58 2.24 -2.86
C GLY A 15 8.93 3.57 -2.46
N GLU A 16 8.00 3.53 -1.51
CA GLU A 16 7.23 4.67 -1.01
C GLU A 16 7.56 4.94 0.47
N ILE A 17 8.52 4.21 1.04
CA ILE A 17 8.99 4.44 2.41
C ILE A 17 9.61 5.84 2.45
N GLY A 18 9.01 6.71 3.26
CA GLY A 18 9.40 8.11 3.39
C GLY A 18 8.45 9.10 2.71
N LEU A 19 7.48 8.62 1.93
CA LEU A 19 6.35 9.41 1.44
C LEU A 19 5.14 9.23 2.35
N GLN A 20 4.35 10.30 2.51
CA GLN A 20 3.04 10.22 3.16
C GLN A 20 2.01 9.60 2.22
N SER A 21 1.01 8.94 2.80
CA SER A 21 -0.06 8.28 2.03
C SER A 21 -0.79 9.27 1.11
N GLU A 22 -0.96 10.51 1.57
CA GLU A 22 -1.61 11.58 0.83
C GLU A 22 -0.79 12.02 -0.40
N GLU A 23 0.54 12.08 -0.28
CA GLU A 23 1.45 12.42 -1.38
C GLU A 23 1.41 11.35 -2.47
N ILE A 24 1.34 10.07 -2.09
CA ILE A 24 1.25 8.95 -3.03
C ILE A 24 -0.03 9.04 -3.87
N VAL A 25 -1.16 9.37 -3.25
CA VAL A 25 -2.44 9.54 -3.95
C VAL A 25 -2.36 10.72 -4.93
N GLN A 26 -1.80 11.85 -4.48
CA GLN A 26 -1.60 13.02 -5.36
C GLN A 26 -0.72 12.69 -6.57
N PHE A 27 0.37 11.93 -6.38
CA PHE A 27 1.20 11.50 -7.50
C PHE A 27 0.45 10.60 -8.48
N GLU A 28 -0.36 9.66 -8.00
CA GLU A 28 -1.18 8.82 -8.87
C GLU A 28 -2.27 9.62 -9.61
N GLU A 29 -2.90 10.62 -8.98
CA GLU A 29 -3.85 11.53 -9.61
C GLU A 29 -3.21 12.41 -10.70
N LEU A 30 -1.97 12.84 -10.48
CA LEU A 30 -1.16 13.55 -11.48
C LEU A 30 -0.70 12.65 -12.65
N GLY A 31 -0.98 11.34 -12.59
CA GLY A 31 -0.64 10.37 -13.63
C GLY A 31 0.75 9.74 -13.46
N TYR A 32 1.43 9.95 -12.33
CA TYR A 32 2.64 9.23 -12.02
C TYR A 32 2.31 7.77 -11.70
N VAL A 33 3.15 6.88 -12.23
CA VAL A 33 3.04 5.45 -12.00
C VAL A 33 4.06 5.05 -10.95
N MET A 34 3.57 4.67 -9.79
CA MET A 34 4.42 4.23 -8.70
C MET A 34 5.13 2.91 -9.00
N SER A 35 6.36 2.76 -8.52
CA SER A 35 7.22 1.61 -8.83
C SER A 35 6.54 0.25 -8.54
N GLY A 36 6.67 -0.68 -9.47
CA GLY A 36 6.15 -2.04 -9.37
C GLY A 36 4.66 -2.23 -9.73
N SER A 37 3.90 -1.15 -9.96
CA SER A 37 2.47 -1.24 -10.34
C SER A 37 2.22 -1.78 -11.75
N ARG A 38 3.12 -1.53 -12.72
CA ARG A 38 2.97 -2.04 -14.11
C ARG A 38 3.28 -3.53 -14.28
N HIS A 39 3.91 -4.17 -13.30
CA HIS A 39 4.34 -5.56 -13.44
C HIS A 39 3.35 -6.50 -12.75
N ARG A 40 2.55 -7.20 -13.55
CA ARG A 40 1.46 -8.08 -13.08
C ARG A 40 1.85 -9.05 -11.96
N ARG A 41 3.03 -9.67 -12.05
CA ARG A 41 3.52 -10.59 -11.01
C ARG A 41 3.85 -9.86 -9.69
N MET A 42 4.47 -8.69 -9.77
CA MET A 42 4.76 -7.88 -8.58
C MET A 42 3.48 -7.34 -7.96
N GLU A 43 2.51 -6.93 -8.78
CA GLU A 43 1.22 -6.47 -8.30
C GLU A 43 0.42 -7.58 -7.60
N ALA A 44 0.39 -8.80 -8.16
CA ALA A 44 -0.26 -9.93 -7.50
C ALA A 44 0.39 -10.27 -6.14
N VAL A 45 1.72 -10.17 -6.05
CA VAL A 45 2.46 -10.36 -4.79
C VAL A 45 2.16 -9.22 -3.80
N ARG A 46 2.02 -7.98 -4.29
CA ARG A 46 1.60 -6.83 -3.47
C ARG A 46 0.24 -7.09 -2.85
N LEU A 47 -0.78 -7.37 -3.65
CA LEU A 47 -2.14 -7.62 -3.18
C LEU A 47 -2.18 -8.76 -2.15
N ARG A 48 -1.43 -9.84 -2.38
CA ARG A 48 -1.33 -10.94 -1.43
C ARG A 48 -0.73 -10.51 -0.09
N LYS A 49 0.34 -9.71 -0.10
CA LYS A 49 0.97 -9.19 1.12
C LYS A 49 0.08 -8.19 1.86
N GLU A 50 -0.66 -7.36 1.12
CA GLU A 50 -1.63 -6.42 1.68
C GLU A 50 -2.75 -7.19 2.41
N ASN A 51 -3.30 -8.22 1.77
CA ASN A 51 -4.32 -9.10 2.37
C ASN A 51 -3.83 -9.86 3.61
N GLN A 52 -2.53 -10.20 3.69
CA GLN A 52 -1.96 -10.81 4.89
C GLN A 52 -1.94 -9.86 6.08
N ILE A 53 -1.73 -8.56 5.84
CA ILE A 53 -1.76 -7.55 6.91
C ILE A 53 -3.19 -7.35 7.39
N TYR A 54 -4.16 -7.22 6.47
CA TYR A 54 -5.58 -7.13 6.83
C TYR A 54 -6.04 -8.34 7.66
N SER A 55 -5.70 -9.56 7.23
CA SER A 55 -6.04 -10.78 7.97
C SER A 55 -5.33 -10.89 9.33
N ALA A 56 -4.11 -10.35 9.46
CA ALA A 56 -3.38 -10.34 10.72
C ALA A 56 -3.95 -9.30 11.71
N ASP A 57 -4.43 -8.16 11.22
CA ASP A 57 -5.07 -7.14 12.05
C ASP A 57 -6.49 -7.58 12.46
N GLU A 58 -7.28 -8.22 11.58
CA GLU A 58 -8.58 -8.82 11.93
C GLU A 58 -8.48 -9.90 13.02
N LYS A 59 -7.36 -10.63 13.09
CA LYS A 59 -7.11 -11.63 14.15
C LYS A 59 -6.59 -11.03 15.46
N ARG A 60 -6.16 -9.77 15.44
CA ARG A 60 -5.63 -9.06 16.62
C ARG A 60 -6.65 -8.13 17.27
N ALA A 61 -7.65 -7.69 16.52
CA ALA A 61 -8.86 -7.07 17.05
C ALA A 61 -9.75 -8.11 17.74
#